data_AF-A0A7C3JZK6-F1
#
_entry.id   AF-A0A7C3JZK6-F1
#
_cell.length_a   1.000
_cell.length_b   1.000
_cell.length_c   1.000
_cell.angle_alpha   90.00
_cell.angle_beta   90.00
_cell.angle_gamma   90.00
#
_symmetry.space_group_name_H-M   'P 1'
#
loop_
_entity.id
_entity.type
_entity.pdbx_description
1 polymer ?
#
loop_
_entity_poly.entity_id
_entity_poly.type
_entity_poly.pdbx_seq_one_letter_code
_entity_poly.pdbx_strand_id
1 'polypeptide(L)'
;QFTPSDVELRRPGKSYSIDTIRHFRERLNGSLYFILGRDAFVEIESWKNFQNLFSLSNFIVMTRPNLSQVSPIPRVLAPAFRYDQESSEWVHISGNKIFFKEINFLDISSTKVRELVQAGKSIRYLVPPEVEAYIEKHGLYQKGEV
;
A
#
# COMPACT_ATOMS: atom_id res chain seq x y z
N GLN A 1 2.44 0.94 17.92
CA GLN A 1 1.14 1.63 17.95
C GLN A 1 0.74 1.93 16.51
N PHE A 2 -0.54 1.79 16.14
CA PHE A 2 -1.05 2.19 14.84
C PHE A 2 -1.90 3.46 14.97
N THR A 3 -1.77 4.38 14.03
CA THR A 3 -2.49 5.66 14.06
C THR A 3 -2.85 6.09 12.63
N PRO A 4 -4.10 6.47 12.35
CA PRO A 4 -4.47 7.02 11.05
C PRO A 4 -3.94 8.46 10.90
N SER A 5 -3.67 8.87 9.66
CA SER A 5 -3.40 10.27 9.31
C SER A 5 -4.39 10.73 8.25
N ASP A 6 -4.96 11.91 8.45
CA ASP A 6 -5.94 12.52 7.55
C ASP A 6 -5.31 13.56 6.60
N VAL A 7 -3.97 13.57 6.50
CA VAL A 7 -3.22 14.55 5.69
C VAL A 7 -3.68 14.61 4.22
N GLU A 8 -3.98 13.48 3.61
CA GLU A 8 -4.44 13.43 2.22
C GLU A 8 -5.87 13.96 2.06
N LEU A 9 -6.73 13.80 3.09
CA LEU A 9 -8.11 14.29 3.10
C LEU A 9 -8.18 15.82 3.25
N ARG A 10 -7.21 16.42 3.96
CA ARG A 10 -7.13 17.87 4.14
C ARG A 10 -6.50 18.60 2.95
N ARG A 11 -5.88 17.88 2.01
CA ARG A 11 -5.23 18.49 0.85
C ARG A 11 -6.28 18.83 -0.21
N PRO A 12 -6.32 20.07 -0.74
CA PRO A 12 -7.24 20.41 -1.82
C PRO A 12 -6.84 19.69 -3.12
N GLY A 13 -7.82 19.21 -3.87
CA GLY A 13 -7.61 18.53 -5.15
C GLY A 13 -7.10 17.09 -5.02
N LYS A 14 -6.47 16.59 -6.08
CA LYS A 14 -5.93 15.21 -6.11
C LYS A 14 -4.69 15.11 -5.22
N SER A 15 -4.67 14.12 -4.33
CA SER A 15 -3.46 13.73 -3.60
C SER A 15 -2.63 12.74 -4.40
N TYR A 16 -1.31 12.92 -4.36
CA TYR A 16 -0.34 12.02 -4.99
C TYR A 16 0.62 11.48 -3.93
N SER A 17 0.99 10.21 -4.02
CA SER A 17 1.85 9.55 -3.04
C SER A 17 3.20 10.24 -2.86
N ILE A 18 3.75 10.86 -3.92
CA ILE A 18 4.98 11.67 -3.83
C ILE A 18 4.84 12.84 -2.85
N ASP A 19 3.69 13.51 -2.86
CA ASP A 19 3.43 14.67 -2.00
C ASP A 19 3.19 14.23 -0.55
N THR A 20 2.60 13.04 -0.36
CA THR A 20 2.40 12.43 0.96
C THR A 20 3.71 11.93 1.57
N ILE A 21 4.55 11.25 0.79
CA ILE A 21 5.86 10.78 1.26
C ILE A 21 6.75 11.97 1.63
N ARG A 22 6.76 13.04 0.82
CA ARG A 22 7.49 14.29 1.17
C ARG A 22 7.00 14.88 2.48
N HIS A 23 5.68 14.99 2.66
CA HIS A 23 5.10 15.52 3.89
C HIS A 23 5.62 14.81 5.14
N PHE A 24 5.67 13.47 5.12
CA PHE A 24 6.18 12.68 6.25
C PHE A 24 7.71 12.72 6.35
N ARG A 25 8.44 12.72 5.24
CA ARG A 25 9.90 12.79 5.24
C ARG A 25 10.43 14.07 5.89
N GLU A 26 9.72 15.19 5.72
CA GLU A 26 10.05 16.48 6.33
C GLU A 26 9.77 16.53 7.85
N ARG A 27 8.89 15.67 8.36
CA ARG A 27 8.36 15.77 9.74
C ARG A 27 8.83 14.63 10.64
N LEU A 28 9.26 13.53 10.06
CA LEU A 28 9.70 12.36 10.80
C LEU A 28 11.21 12.21 10.71
N ASN A 29 11.83 12.00 11.87
CA ASN A 29 13.23 11.60 11.95
C ASN A 29 13.37 10.09 11.74
N GLY A 30 14.46 9.66 11.10
CA GLY A 30 14.77 8.25 10.88
C GLY A 30 14.34 7.71 9.51
N SER A 31 14.24 6.39 9.42
CA SER A 31 13.91 5.68 8.18
C SER A 31 12.41 5.68 7.92
N LEU A 32 12.01 6.13 6.74
CA LEU A 32 10.62 6.09 6.28
C LEU A 32 10.42 4.85 5.39
N TYR A 33 9.31 4.14 5.58
CA TYR A 33 8.95 2.96 4.79
C TYR A 33 7.55 3.16 4.19
N PHE A 34 7.45 3.04 2.88
CA PHE A 34 6.18 3.05 2.15
C PHE A 34 5.78 1.62 1.80
N ILE A 35 4.61 1.19 2.28
CA ILE A 35 4.15 -0.19 2.15
C ILE A 35 3.06 -0.26 1.06
N LEU A 36 3.20 -1.18 0.11
CA LEU A 36 2.23 -1.39 -0.97
C LEU A 36 2.21 -2.84 -1.45
N GLY A 37 1.15 -3.23 -2.15
CA GLY A 37 1.06 -4.54 -2.79
C GLY A 37 1.83 -4.60 -4.12
N ARG A 38 2.18 -5.83 -4.54
CA ARG A 38 2.84 -6.10 -5.83
C ARG A 38 2.11 -5.48 -7.02
N ASP A 39 0.77 -5.57 -7.05
CA ASP A 39 -0.03 -5.08 -8.17
C ASP A 39 0.15 -3.55 -8.37
N ALA A 40 0.13 -2.78 -7.28
CA ALA A 40 0.38 -1.35 -7.32
C ALA A 40 1.84 -1.02 -7.69
N PHE A 41 2.79 -1.87 -7.28
CA PHE A 41 4.21 -1.68 -7.58
C PHE A 41 4.56 -1.99 -9.05
N VAL A 42 3.84 -2.89 -9.70
CA VAL A 42 4.00 -3.13 -11.16
C VAL A 42 3.60 -1.87 -11.94
N GLU A 43 2.54 -1.20 -11.53
CA GLU A 43 2.02 0.02 -12.16
C GLU A 43 2.70 1.31 -11.66
N ILE A 44 3.79 1.21 -10.90
CA ILE A 44 4.41 2.37 -10.23
C ILE A 44 4.86 3.45 -11.22
N GLU A 45 5.20 3.08 -12.46
CA GLU A 45 5.64 4.01 -13.51
C GLU A 45 4.54 5.02 -13.90
N SER A 46 3.27 4.65 -13.69
CA SER A 46 2.13 5.55 -13.92
C SER A 46 1.98 6.62 -12.84
N TRP A 47 2.70 6.50 -11.72
CA TRP A 47 2.56 7.43 -10.60
C TRP A 47 3.29 8.73 -10.88
N LYS A 48 2.69 9.84 -10.42
CA LYS A 48 3.29 11.16 -10.54
C LYS A 48 4.68 11.19 -9.88
N ASN A 49 5.70 11.54 -10.66
CA ASN A 49 7.09 11.64 -10.22
C ASN A 49 7.62 10.34 -9.58
N PHE A 50 7.26 9.17 -10.11
CA PHE A 50 7.58 7.88 -9.49
C PHE A 50 9.08 7.68 -9.19
N GLN A 51 9.97 8.19 -10.04
CA GLN A 51 11.43 8.08 -9.84
C GLN A 51 11.88 8.72 -8.51
N ASN A 52 11.25 9.81 -8.10
CA ASN A 52 11.59 10.52 -6.86
C ASN A 52 11.07 9.82 -5.61
N LEU A 53 10.16 8.84 -5.73
CA LEU A 53 9.65 8.12 -4.57
C LEU A 53 10.78 7.39 -3.84
N PHE A 54 11.66 6.76 -4.61
CA PHE A 54 12.74 5.90 -4.08
C PHE A 54 13.89 6.67 -3.46
N SER A 55 14.05 7.97 -3.76
CA SER A 55 15.00 8.81 -3.04
C SER A 55 14.48 9.30 -1.68
N LEU A 56 13.15 9.25 -1.47
CA LEU A 56 12.51 9.81 -0.28
C LEU A 56 12.15 8.77 0.79
N SER A 57 11.98 7.50 0.43
CA SER A 57 11.67 6.44 1.39
C SER A 57 12.19 5.08 0.96
N ASN A 58 12.31 4.18 1.92
CA ASN A 58 12.35 2.75 1.68
C ASN A 58 10.96 2.25 1.25
N PHE A 59 10.90 1.10 0.59
CA PHE A 59 9.67 0.51 0.08
C PHE A 59 9.53 -0.92 0.57
N ILE A 60 8.36 -1.31 1.04
CA ILE A 60 8.02 -2.70 1.34
C ILE A 60 6.94 -3.12 0.35
N VAL A 61 7.30 -4.00 -0.58
CA VAL A 61 6.40 -4.56 -1.60
C VAL A 61 5.93 -5.92 -1.13
N MET A 62 4.65 -6.00 -0.79
CA MET A 62 4.01 -7.25 -0.35
C MET A 62 3.68 -8.12 -1.56
N THR A 63 4.16 -9.36 -1.57
CA THR A 63 3.95 -10.35 -2.63
C THR A 63 3.05 -11.48 -2.16
N ARG A 64 2.25 -12.03 -3.09
CA ARG A 64 1.47 -13.25 -2.86
C ARG A 64 2.38 -14.47 -3.09
N PRO A 65 2.20 -15.57 -2.35
CA PRO A 65 2.87 -16.84 -2.66
C PRO A 65 2.54 -17.28 -4.09
N ASN A 66 3.50 -17.93 -4.75
CA ASN A 66 3.44 -18.43 -6.13
C ASN A 66 3.57 -17.40 -7.27
N LEU A 67 4.16 -16.22 -7.02
CA LEU A 67 4.47 -15.30 -8.11
C LEU A 67 5.68 -15.79 -8.94
N SER A 68 5.53 -15.67 -10.26
CA SER A 68 6.43 -16.16 -11.31
C SER A 68 7.85 -15.59 -11.25
N GLN A 69 8.81 -16.32 -11.84
CA GLN A 69 10.28 -16.06 -11.89
C GLN A 69 10.71 -14.76 -12.61
N VAL A 70 9.84 -13.77 -12.75
CA VAL A 70 10.15 -12.49 -13.40
C VAL A 70 10.90 -11.59 -12.42
N SER A 71 11.84 -10.78 -12.92
CA SER A 71 12.52 -9.75 -12.12
C SER A 71 11.50 -8.99 -11.26
N PRO A 72 11.74 -8.88 -9.94
CA PRO A 72 10.80 -8.22 -9.06
C PRO A 72 10.78 -6.70 -9.29
N ILE A 73 11.81 -6.12 -9.93
CA ILE A 73 11.88 -4.68 -10.24
C ILE A 73 11.46 -4.39 -11.70
N PRO A 74 10.55 -3.42 -11.92
CA PRO A 74 10.22 -2.89 -13.25
C PRO A 74 11.46 -2.43 -14.02
N ARG A 75 11.49 -2.69 -15.33
CA ARG A 75 12.67 -2.43 -16.17
C ARG A 75 13.11 -0.97 -16.15
N VAL A 76 12.17 -0.02 -16.05
CA VAL A 76 12.50 1.41 -16.00
C VAL A 76 13.31 1.78 -14.77
N LEU A 77 13.15 1.04 -13.67
CA LEU A 77 13.83 1.30 -12.40
C LEU A 77 15.21 0.65 -12.37
N ALA A 78 15.45 -0.40 -13.15
CA ALA A 78 16.71 -1.16 -13.12
C ALA A 78 17.99 -0.29 -13.14
N PRO A 79 18.11 0.82 -13.90
CA PRO A 79 19.32 1.64 -13.89
C PRO A 79 19.61 2.35 -12.56
N ALA A 80 18.58 2.62 -11.75
CA ALA A 80 18.71 3.33 -10.48
C ALA A 80 18.89 2.38 -9.29
N PHE A 81 18.89 1.08 -9.52
CA PHE A 81 18.92 0.06 -8.48
C PHE A 81 20.01 -0.98 -8.72
N ARG A 82 20.65 -1.41 -7.63
CA ARG A 82 21.52 -2.58 -7.61
C ARG A 82 20.96 -3.61 -6.64
N TYR A 83 21.09 -4.89 -6.97
CA TYR A 83 20.77 -5.95 -6.03
C TYR A 83 21.95 -6.18 -5.09
N ASP A 84 21.70 -6.10 -3.79
CA ASP A 84 22.69 -6.40 -2.75
C ASP A 84 22.51 -7.85 -2.29
N GLN A 85 23.51 -8.69 -2.58
CA GLN A 85 23.50 -10.12 -2.25
C GLN A 85 23.54 -10.38 -0.75
N GLU A 86 24.18 -9.51 0.04
CA GLU A 86 24.35 -9.71 1.48
C GLU A 86 23.03 -9.46 2.21
N SER A 87 22.38 -8.33 1.91
CA SER A 87 21.07 -8.03 2.50
C SER A 87 19.88 -8.67 1.77
N SER A 88 20.09 -9.24 0.58
CA SER A 88 19.03 -9.77 -0.29
C SER A 88 17.96 -8.73 -0.64
N GLU A 89 18.36 -7.47 -0.79
CA GLU A 89 17.45 -6.36 -1.09
C GLU A 89 17.94 -5.53 -2.29
N TRP A 90 17.02 -4.78 -2.89
CA TRP A 90 17.36 -3.84 -3.96
C TRP A 90 17.68 -2.47 -3.38
N VAL A 91 18.88 -1.96 -3.67
CA VAL A 91 19.39 -0.70 -3.15
C VAL A 91 19.36 0.35 -4.24
N HIS A 92 18.60 1.42 -4.00
CA HIS A 92 18.55 2.60 -4.86
C HIS A 92 19.86 3.39 -4.76
N ILE A 93 20.21 4.16 -5.78
CA ILE A 93 21.39 5.07 -5.77
C ILE A 93 21.41 6.06 -4.59
N SER A 94 20.25 6.37 -3.99
CA SER A 94 20.17 7.21 -2.78
C SER A 94 20.51 6.48 -1.48
N GLY A 95 20.68 5.16 -1.52
CA GLY A 95 20.88 4.29 -0.35
C GLY A 95 19.59 3.71 0.26
N ASN A 96 18.41 4.18 -0.14
CA ASN A 96 17.14 3.56 0.26
C ASN A 96 16.96 2.18 -0.40
N LYS A 97 16.13 1.35 0.21
CA LYS A 97 15.95 -0.05 -0.20
C LYS A 97 14.50 -0.38 -0.57
N ILE A 98 14.34 -1.34 -1.46
CA ILE A 98 13.07 -2.03 -1.72
C ILE A 98 13.16 -3.43 -1.13
N PHE A 99 12.21 -3.73 -0.26
CA PHE A 99 12.03 -4.99 0.43
C PHE A 99 10.85 -5.75 -0.18
N PHE A 100 11.10 -6.93 -0.74
CA PHE A 100 10.03 -7.83 -1.18
C PHE A 100 9.70 -8.77 -0.03
N LYS A 101 8.45 -8.75 0.45
CA LYS A 101 7.99 -9.59 1.56
C LYS A 101 6.78 -10.41 1.14
N GLU A 102 6.96 -11.72 1.14
CA GLU A 102 5.85 -12.65 0.94
C GLU A 102 4.97 -12.64 2.19
N ILE A 103 3.66 -12.52 1.98
CA ILE A 103 2.68 -12.61 3.05
C ILE A 103 1.58 -13.60 2.68
N ASN A 104 1.12 -14.35 3.68
CA ASN A 104 -0.07 -15.18 3.56
C ASN A 104 -1.29 -14.29 3.64
N PHE A 105 -1.85 -13.93 2.49
CA PHE A 105 -3.09 -13.17 2.45
C PHE A 105 -4.24 -14.06 2.96
N LEU A 106 -4.99 -13.55 3.93
CA LEU A 106 -6.36 -14.02 4.14
C LEU A 106 -7.16 -13.66 2.88
N ASP A 107 -7.97 -14.58 2.36
CA ASP A 107 -8.83 -14.35 1.19
C ASP A 107 -10.00 -13.39 1.53
N ILE A 108 -9.63 -12.14 1.79
CA ILE A 108 -10.49 -11.04 2.20
C ILE A 108 -10.24 -9.88 1.22
N SER A 109 -11.32 -9.34 0.68
CA SER A 109 -11.28 -8.14 -0.16
C SER A 109 -12.39 -7.18 0.24
N SER A 110 -12.16 -5.88 0.06
CA SER A 110 -13.20 -4.87 0.34
C SER A 110 -14.43 -5.07 -0.55
N THR A 111 -14.27 -5.60 -1.77
CA THR A 111 -15.39 -5.93 -2.65
C THR A 111 -16.27 -7.02 -2.04
N LYS A 112 -15.66 -8.14 -1.61
CA LYS A 112 -16.36 -9.25 -0.92
C LYS A 112 -17.08 -8.77 0.34
N VAL A 113 -16.43 -7.92 1.15
CA VAL A 113 -17.05 -7.34 2.35
C VAL A 113 -18.29 -6.52 1.99
N ARG A 114 -18.22 -5.62 1.01
CA ARG A 114 -19.37 -4.80 0.60
C ARG A 114 -20.51 -5.66 0.03
N GLU A 115 -20.21 -6.67 -0.78
CA GLU A 115 -21.22 -7.60 -1.33
C GLU A 115 -21.94 -8.39 -0.23
N LEU A 116 -21.20 -8.85 0.79
CA LEU A 116 -21.80 -9.56 1.93
C LEU A 116 -22.74 -8.64 2.72
N VAL A 117 -22.32 -7.41 3.01
CA VAL A 117 -23.18 -6.42 3.68
C VAL A 117 -24.44 -6.12 2.86
N GLN A 118 -24.29 -5.93 1.54
CA GLN A 118 -25.43 -5.73 0.63
C GLN A 118 -26.40 -6.92 0.61
N ALA A 119 -25.89 -8.13 0.78
CA ALA A 119 -26.68 -9.36 0.83
C ALA A 119 -27.24 -9.66 2.23
N GLY A 120 -27.07 -8.78 3.23
CA GLY A 120 -27.49 -9.01 4.61
C GLY A 120 -26.73 -10.15 5.30
N LYS A 121 -25.54 -10.51 4.80
CA LYS A 121 -24.69 -11.58 5.35
C LYS A 121 -23.70 -11.01 6.35
N SER A 122 -23.36 -11.81 7.37
CA SER A 122 -22.37 -11.43 8.38
C SER A 122 -20.98 -11.26 7.76
N ILE A 123 -20.27 -10.24 8.23
CA ILE A 123 -18.86 -9.97 7.90
C ILE A 123 -17.94 -10.19 9.11
N ARG A 124 -18.44 -10.83 10.16
CA ARG A 124 -17.68 -11.17 11.37
C ARG A 124 -16.41 -11.92 10.99
N TYR A 125 -15.30 -11.56 11.64
CA TYR A 125 -13.95 -12.06 11.37
C TYR A 125 -13.31 -11.65 10.04
N LEU A 126 -14.03 -10.95 9.15
CA LEU A 126 -13.43 -10.36 7.94
C LEU A 126 -12.87 -8.95 8.19
N VAL A 127 -13.37 -8.28 9.22
CA VAL A 127 -12.94 -6.96 9.67
C VAL A 127 -12.83 -6.92 11.20
N PRO A 128 -12.11 -5.96 11.79
CA PRO A 128 -12.14 -5.75 13.24
C PRO A 128 -13.56 -5.52 13.77
N PRO A 129 -13.91 -5.99 14.99
CA PRO A 129 -15.26 -5.84 15.55
C PRO A 129 -15.76 -4.39 15.60
N GLU A 130 -14.86 -3.44 15.85
CA GLU A 130 -15.18 -2.01 15.90
C GLU A 130 -15.58 -1.46 14.53
N VAL A 131 -15.01 -2.02 13.45
CA VAL A 131 -15.35 -1.66 12.07
C VAL A 131 -16.70 -2.27 11.67
N GLU A 132 -16.97 -3.52 12.05
CA GLU A 132 -18.29 -4.15 11.85
C GLU A 132 -19.40 -3.35 12.52
N ALA A 133 -19.23 -3.00 13.80
CA ALA A 133 -20.17 -2.18 14.55
C ALA A 133 -20.36 -0.79 13.94
N TYR A 134 -19.30 -0.18 13.39
CA TYR A 134 -19.38 1.11 12.73
C TYR A 134 -20.19 1.04 11.42
N ILE A 135 -19.99 -0.01 10.62
CA ILE A 135 -20.74 -0.25 9.37
C ILE A 135 -22.24 -0.42 9.67
N GLU A 136 -22.58 -1.24 10.66
CA GLU A 136 -23.97 -1.49 11.07
C GLU A 136 -24.64 -0.21 11.57
N LYS A 137 -24.00 0.49 12.51
CA LYS A 137 -24.52 1.71 13.13
C LYS A 137 -24.87 2.80 12.10
N HIS A 138 -24.12 2.91 11.02
CA HIS A 138 -24.29 3.96 10.00
C HIS A 138 -24.95 3.47 8.71
N GLY A 139 -25.41 2.21 8.66
CA GLY A 139 -26.03 1.64 7.46
C GLY A 139 -25.10 1.62 6.24
N LEU A 140 -23.78 1.58 6.42
CA LEU A 140 -22.84 1.66 5.30
C LEU A 140 -22.94 0.43 4.40
N TYR A 141 -22.85 0.64 3.09
CA TYR A 141 -22.91 -0.40 2.07
C TYR A 141 -24.23 -1.19 2.02
N GLN A 142 -25.22 -0.88 2.85
CA GLN A 142 -26.56 -1.41 2.69
C GLN A 142 -27.16 -0.84 1.40
N LYS A 143 -28.04 -1.61 0.74
CA LYS A 143 -28.83 -1.04 -0.35
C LYS A 143 -29.71 0.06 0.24
N GLY A 144 -29.43 1.31 -0.12
CA GLY A 144 -30.43 2.37 0.01
C GLY A 144 -31.61 2.06 -0.90
N GLU A 145 -32.82 2.21 -0.36
CA GLU A 145 -34.06 2.34 -1.13
C GLU A 145 -33.84 3.35 -2.27
N VAL A 146 -34.24 2.97 -3.48
CA VAL A 146 -34.51 3.93 -4.56
C VAL A 146 -35.79 4.67 -4.21
#